data_AF-A0A1R1S341-F1
#
_entry.id   AF-A0A1R1S341-F1
#
_cell.length_a   1.000
_cell.length_b   1.000
_cell.length_c   1.000
_cell.angle_alpha   90.00
_cell.angle_beta   90.00
_cell.angle_gamma   90.00
#
_symmetry.space_group_name_H-M   'P 1'
#
loop_
_entity.id
_entity.type
_entity.pdbx_description
1 polymer ?
#
loop_
_entity_poly.entity_id
_entity_poly.type
_entity_poly.pdbx_seq_one_letter_code
_entity_poly.pdbx_strand_id
1 'polypeptide(L)'
;MESGYASYGCLSPYPVRFPGLPLCEINEKLFGKWIGKTVSLLFVTMPLIDTADLLYSAGNVVKTEMMPETPITPLKILMAVILLLGVRVRFETISRAVEIFVVLFIALFIIFMVLITPEIDFNNIQPIFETDLKTILWASMDMVPYVFYPFRRVINDLPSFSQ
;
A
#
# COMPACT_ATOMS: atom_id res chain seq x y z
N MET A 1 5.26 -3.96 -39.11
CA MET A 1 5.79 -4.09 -37.73
C MET A 1 4.89 -5.05 -36.93
N GLU A 2 4.70 -6.28 -37.41
CA GLU A 2 3.68 -7.22 -36.88
C GLU A 2 4.23 -8.64 -36.60
N SER A 3 5.54 -8.82 -36.46
CA SER A 3 6.16 -10.17 -36.44
C SER A 3 6.92 -10.51 -35.14
N GLY A 4 6.46 -10.05 -33.97
CA GLY A 4 7.19 -10.23 -32.70
C GLY A 4 6.45 -10.93 -31.56
N TYR A 5 5.11 -10.98 -31.58
CA TYR A 5 4.33 -11.40 -30.40
C TYR A 5 3.82 -12.85 -30.45
N ALA A 6 3.98 -13.54 -31.58
CA ALA A 6 3.48 -14.91 -31.77
C ALA A 6 4.36 -15.99 -31.10
N SER A 7 5.56 -15.66 -30.62
CA SER A 7 6.52 -16.68 -30.15
C SER A 7 6.43 -17.00 -28.65
N TYR A 8 5.71 -16.23 -27.84
CA TYR A 8 5.58 -16.49 -26.39
C TYR A 8 4.33 -17.32 -26.02
N GLY A 9 3.56 -17.78 -27.01
CA GLY A 9 2.27 -18.45 -26.81
C GLY A 9 2.30 -19.97 -26.63
N CYS A 10 3.48 -20.62 -26.60
CA CYS A 10 3.57 -22.10 -26.66
C CYS A 10 4.25 -22.76 -25.45
N LEU A 11 4.37 -22.09 -24.30
CA LEU A 11 5.01 -22.67 -23.10
C LEU A 11 4.26 -22.47 -21.77
N SER A 12 3.00 -22.06 -21.76
CA SER A 12 2.19 -22.09 -20.53
C SER A 12 0.85 -22.81 -20.74
N PRO A 13 0.46 -23.75 -19.85
CA PRO A 13 -0.80 -24.49 -19.95
C PRO A 13 -2.02 -23.70 -19.44
N TYR A 14 -1.90 -22.40 -19.16
CA TYR A 14 -2.99 -21.56 -18.69
C TYR A 14 -3.39 -20.56 -19.77
N PRO A 15 -4.64 -20.57 -20.27
CA PRO A 15 -5.10 -19.56 -21.22
C PRO A 15 -5.15 -18.22 -20.49
N VAL A 16 -4.15 -17.38 -20.76
CA VAL A 16 -4.16 -15.95 -20.42
C VAL A 16 -5.33 -15.35 -21.18
N ARG A 17 -6.51 -15.28 -20.55
CA ARG A 17 -7.76 -14.89 -21.22
C ARG A 17 -7.73 -13.46 -21.78
N PHE A 18 -6.71 -12.65 -21.46
CA PHE A 18 -6.51 -11.29 -21.95
C PHE A 18 -5.01 -10.94 -22.05
N PRO A 19 -4.29 -11.34 -23.12
CA PRO A 19 -2.88 -11.00 -23.27
C PRO A 19 -2.73 -9.53 -23.66
N GLY A 20 -2.09 -8.73 -22.81
CA GLY A 20 -1.66 -7.37 -23.13
C GLY A 20 -2.74 -6.29 -23.15
N LEU A 21 -3.97 -6.58 -22.72
CA LEU A 21 -5.00 -5.54 -22.58
C LEU A 21 -4.75 -4.72 -21.30
N PRO A 22 -4.92 -3.38 -21.34
CA PRO A 22 -4.85 -2.56 -20.15
C PRO A 22 -5.97 -2.97 -19.18
N LEU A 23 -5.70 -2.83 -17.87
CA LEU A 23 -6.62 -3.27 -16.82
C LEU A 23 -8.05 -2.71 -16.99
N CYS A 24 -8.16 -1.49 -17.54
CA CYS A 24 -9.43 -0.85 -17.85
C CYS A 24 -10.27 -1.65 -18.88
N GLU A 25 -9.65 -2.16 -19.94
CA GLU A 25 -10.33 -2.95 -20.97
C GLU A 25 -10.69 -4.36 -20.47
N ILE A 26 -9.87 -4.92 -19.57
CA ILE A 26 -10.18 -6.19 -18.90
C ILE A 26 -11.44 -6.01 -18.03
N ASN A 27 -11.51 -4.93 -17.26
CA ASN A 27 -12.66 -4.62 -16.41
C ASN A 27 -13.94 -4.36 -17.22
N GLU A 28 -13.84 -3.66 -18.36
CA GLU A 28 -14.97 -3.46 -19.27
C GLU A 28 -15.48 -4.79 -19.87
N LYS A 29 -14.59 -5.71 -20.22
CA LYS A 29 -14.98 -7.04 -20.75
C LYS A 29 -15.58 -7.95 -19.69
N LEU A 30 -15.13 -7.85 -18.43
CA LEU A 30 -15.57 -8.73 -17.36
C LEU A 30 -16.89 -8.30 -16.72
N PHE A 31 -17.08 -6.99 -16.50
CA PHE A 31 -18.23 -6.42 -15.78
C PHE A 31 -19.20 -5.64 -16.68
N GLY A 32 -18.87 -5.46 -17.97
CA GLY A 32 -19.63 -4.66 -18.92
C GLY A 32 -19.23 -3.19 -18.94
N LYS A 33 -19.71 -2.44 -19.95
CA LYS A 33 -19.24 -1.08 -20.28
C LYS A 33 -19.49 -0.03 -19.19
N TRP A 34 -20.54 -0.19 -18.38
CA TRP A 34 -20.88 0.76 -17.31
C TRP A 34 -20.15 0.42 -16.01
N ILE A 35 -20.32 -0.81 -15.50
CA ILE A 35 -19.70 -1.24 -14.24
C ILE A 35 -18.17 -1.30 -14.39
N GLY A 36 -17.67 -1.82 -15.52
CA GLY A 36 -16.23 -1.88 -15.78
C GLY A 36 -15.55 -0.51 -15.83
N LYS A 37 -16.24 0.52 -16.34
CA LYS A 37 -15.73 1.90 -16.29
C LYS A 37 -15.66 2.44 -14.87
N THR A 38 -16.71 2.24 -14.07
CA THR A 38 -16.72 2.66 -12.66
C THR A 38 -15.62 1.99 -11.86
N VAL A 39 -15.44 0.67 -12.04
CA VAL A 39 -14.38 -0.10 -11.37
C VAL A 39 -12.99 0.37 -11.80
N SER A 40 -12.80 0.64 -13.09
CA SER A 40 -11.52 1.15 -13.60
C SER A 40 -11.19 2.55 -13.07
N LEU A 41 -12.19 3.42 -12.97
CA LEU A 41 -12.04 4.74 -12.36
C LEU A 41 -11.64 4.61 -10.89
N LEU A 42 -12.32 3.74 -10.13
CA LEU A 42 -12.00 3.48 -8.73
C LEU A 42 -10.59 2.93 -8.55
N PHE A 43 -10.15 2.05 -9.44
CA PHE A 43 -8.81 1.47 -9.41
C PHE A 43 -7.71 2.52 -9.63
N VAL A 44 -7.96 3.54 -10.46
CA VAL A 44 -7.00 4.63 -10.70
C VAL A 44 -6.99 5.64 -9.56
N THR A 45 -8.15 5.90 -8.91
CA THR A 45 -8.23 6.87 -7.81
C THR A 45 -7.69 6.35 -6.48
N MET A 46 -7.82 5.05 -6.21
CA MET A 46 -7.26 4.38 -5.03
C MET A 46 -5.77 4.74 -4.77
N PRO A 47 -4.83 4.43 -5.69
CA PRO A 47 -3.40 4.69 -5.47
C PRO A 47 -3.09 6.19 -5.37
N LEU A 48 -3.91 7.07 -5.96
CA LEU A 48 -3.73 8.51 -5.86
C LEU A 48 -4.00 8.99 -4.42
N ILE A 49 -5.09 8.53 -3.80
CA ILE A 49 -5.43 8.87 -2.42
C ILE A 49 -4.42 8.22 -1.47
N ASP A 50 -4.06 6.96 -1.71
CA ASP A 50 -3.05 6.24 -0.91
C ASP A 50 -1.69 6.94 -0.93
N THR A 51 -1.26 7.43 -2.10
CA THR A 51 0.00 8.17 -2.22
C THR A 51 -0.03 9.46 -1.41
N ALA A 52 -1.17 10.17 -1.39
CA ALA A 52 -1.33 11.40 -0.61
C ALA A 52 -1.32 11.12 0.90
N ASP A 53 -1.99 10.06 1.36
CA ASP A 53 -2.01 9.67 2.77
C ASP A 53 -0.64 9.14 3.23
N LEU A 54 0.05 8.37 2.39
CA LEU A 54 1.41 7.92 2.65
C LEU A 54 2.37 9.10 2.76
N LEU A 55 2.28 10.08 1.86
CA LEU A 55 3.10 11.29 1.90
C LEU A 55 2.87 12.09 3.19
N TYR A 56 1.62 12.23 3.63
CA TYR A 56 1.28 12.90 4.87
C TYR A 56 1.80 12.15 6.10
N SER A 57 1.54 10.85 6.17
CA SER A 57 1.88 10.00 7.31
C SER A 57 3.39 9.83 7.44
N ALA A 58 4.11 9.58 6.34
CA ALA A 58 5.57 9.52 6.33
C ALA A 58 6.20 10.85 6.77
N GLY A 59 5.71 11.97 6.23
CA GLY A 59 6.18 13.30 6.64
C GLY A 59 5.93 13.56 8.14
N ASN A 60 4.82 13.08 8.68
CA ASN A 60 4.52 13.25 10.10
C ASN A 60 5.43 12.39 10.99
N VAL A 61 5.69 11.13 10.62
CA VAL A 61 6.62 10.25 11.36
C VAL A 61 8.03 10.82 11.38
N VAL A 62 8.52 11.33 10.25
CA VAL A 62 9.85 11.94 10.21
C VAL A 62 9.92 13.19 11.10
N LYS A 63 8.83 13.98 11.14
CA LYS A 63 8.74 15.11 12.07
C LYS A 63 8.75 14.64 13.53
N THR A 64 7.91 13.68 13.91
CA THR A 64 7.75 13.32 15.33
C THR A 64 8.93 12.53 15.88
N GLU A 65 9.47 11.58 15.11
CA GLU A 65 10.48 10.63 15.60
C GLU A 65 11.92 11.10 15.32
N MET A 66 12.15 11.82 14.22
CA MET A 66 13.52 12.15 13.80
C MET A 66 13.85 13.63 14.00
N MET A 67 12.95 14.53 13.61
CA MET A 67 13.21 15.97 13.57
C MET A 67 12.05 16.81 14.12
N PRO A 68 11.79 16.74 15.44
CA PRO A 68 10.64 17.39 16.07
C PRO A 68 10.66 18.92 15.96
N GLU A 69 11.86 19.51 15.94
CA GLU A 69 12.08 20.96 15.87
C GLU A 69 11.91 21.56 14.46
N THR A 70 11.76 20.72 13.42
CA THR A 70 11.70 21.20 12.03
C THR A 70 10.25 21.52 11.62
N PRO A 71 10.00 22.67 10.96
CA PRO A 71 8.67 22.98 10.45
C PRO A 71 8.22 21.97 9.40
N ILE A 72 6.93 21.62 9.40
CA ILE A 72 6.40 20.49 8.62
C ILE A 72 6.35 20.75 7.10
N THR A 73 6.30 22.02 6.68
CA THR A 73 6.16 22.43 5.28
C THR A 73 7.35 21.99 4.39
N PRO A 74 8.61 22.30 4.72
CA PRO A 74 9.75 21.85 3.92
C PRO A 74 9.89 20.32 3.89
N LEU A 75 9.52 19.63 4.97
CA LEU A 75 9.58 18.17 5.05
C LEU A 75 8.60 17.50 4.07
N LYS A 76 7.36 18.01 3.99
CA LYS A 76 6.38 17.54 3.01
C LYS A 76 6.83 17.76 1.56
N ILE A 77 7.45 18.91 1.27
CA ILE A 77 7.98 19.21 -0.07
C ILE A 77 9.12 18.25 -0.42
N LEU A 78 10.06 18.02 0.51
CA LEU A 78 11.15 17.07 0.32
C LEU A 78 10.64 15.66 0.02
N MET A 79 9.66 15.19 0.80
CA MET A 79 9.04 13.89 0.59
C MET A 79 8.31 13.81 -0.76
N ALA A 80 7.61 14.89 -1.17
CA ALA A 80 6.97 14.94 -2.48
C ALA A 80 7.98 14.85 -3.64
N VAL A 81 9.14 15.53 -3.52
CA VAL A 81 10.22 15.44 -4.51
C VAL A 81 10.74 14.01 -4.63
N ILE A 82 10.94 13.31 -3.51
CA ILE A 82 11.40 11.92 -3.50
C ILE A 82 10.39 10.99 -4.19
N LEU A 83 9.09 11.17 -3.94
CA LEU A 83 8.05 10.41 -4.63
C LEU A 83 8.06 10.67 -6.15
N LEU A 84 8.21 11.92 -6.58
CA LEU A 84 8.30 12.27 -8.01
C LEU A 84 9.51 11.63 -8.70
N LEU A 85 10.63 11.51 -8.00
CA LEU A 85 11.80 10.77 -8.51
C LEU A 85 11.53 9.27 -8.61
N GLY A 86 10.81 8.69 -7.64
CA GLY A 86 10.41 7.28 -7.65
C GLY A 86 9.51 6.92 -8.84
N VAL A 87 8.55 7.77 -9.19
CA VAL A 87 7.63 7.55 -10.32
C VAL A 87 8.36 7.51 -11.68
N ARG A 88 9.55 8.12 -11.78
CA ARG A 88 10.36 8.08 -13.02
C ARG A 88 11.09 6.76 -13.21
N VAL A 89 11.16 5.92 -12.19
CA VAL A 89 11.83 4.61 -12.26
C VAL A 89 10.89 3.59 -12.90
N ARG A 90 11.44 2.67 -13.70
CA ARG A 90 10.68 1.59 -14.33
C ARG A 90 10.23 0.57 -13.29
N PHE A 91 9.02 0.05 -13.44
CA PHE A 91 8.45 -0.98 -12.57
C PHE A 91 9.35 -2.22 -12.45
N GLU A 92 10.04 -2.62 -13.53
CA GLU A 92 10.94 -3.77 -13.50
C GLU A 92 12.12 -3.57 -12.52
N THR A 93 12.69 -2.37 -12.50
CA THR A 93 13.78 -2.03 -11.58
C THR A 93 13.28 -2.00 -10.14
N ILE A 94 12.09 -1.43 -9.91
CA ILE A 94 11.46 -1.38 -8.59
C ILE A 94 11.17 -2.80 -8.09
N SER A 95 10.59 -3.67 -8.92
CA SER A 95 10.25 -5.05 -8.54
C SER A 95 11.46 -5.83 -8.07
N ARG A 96 12.57 -5.76 -8.81
CA ARG A 96 13.83 -6.43 -8.43
C ARG A 96 14.42 -5.84 -7.15
N ALA A 97 14.34 -4.52 -6.97
CA ALA A 97 14.80 -3.86 -5.75
C ALA A 97 13.97 -4.27 -4.53
N VAL A 98 12.64 -4.36 -4.69
CA VAL A 98 11.72 -4.80 -3.64
C VAL A 98 12.00 -6.24 -3.23
N GLU A 99 12.24 -7.16 -4.16
CA GLU A 99 12.61 -8.54 -3.82
C GLU A 99 13.84 -8.61 -2.92
N ILE A 100 14.91 -7.87 -3.26
CA ILE A 100 16.13 -7.80 -2.44
C ILE A 100 15.82 -7.18 -1.08
N PHE A 101 15.04 -6.10 -1.05
CA PHE A 101 14.68 -5.40 0.18
C PHE A 101 13.84 -6.29 1.11
N VAL A 102 12.89 -7.05 0.58
CA VAL A 102 12.06 -7.99 1.35
C VAL A 102 12.91 -9.09 1.96
N VAL A 103 13.83 -9.70 1.20
CA VAL A 103 14.73 -10.74 1.73
C VAL A 103 15.60 -10.18 2.86
N LEU A 104 16.16 -8.98 2.67
CA LEU A 104 16.96 -8.31 3.69
C LEU A 104 16.13 -7.96 4.93
N PHE A 105 14.92 -7.45 4.75
CA PHE A 105 14.02 -7.07 5.84
C PHE A 105 13.61 -8.29 6.67
N ILE A 106 13.29 -9.41 6.05
CA ILE A 106 12.98 -10.66 6.75
C ILE A 106 14.18 -11.15 7.55
N ALA A 107 15.39 -11.12 6.97
CA ALA A 107 16.60 -11.53 7.67
C ALA A 107 16.87 -10.65 8.91
N LEU A 108 16.77 -9.32 8.76
CA LEU A 108 16.91 -8.37 9.87
C LEU A 108 15.83 -8.58 10.93
N PHE A 109 14.59 -8.81 10.53
CA PHE A 109 13.48 -9.05 11.44
C PHE A 109 13.67 -10.31 12.27
N ILE A 110 14.16 -11.41 11.65
CA ILE A 110 14.48 -12.65 12.38
C ILE A 110 15.58 -12.40 13.41
N ILE A 111 16.65 -11.71 13.02
CA ILE A 111 17.75 -11.37 13.94
C ILE A 111 17.22 -10.53 15.10
N PHE A 112 16.44 -9.50 14.80
CA PHE A 112 15.81 -8.66 15.82
C PHE A 112 14.95 -9.46 16.80
N MET A 113 14.10 -10.37 16.30
CA MET A 113 13.27 -11.24 17.15
C MET A 113 14.12 -12.17 18.04
N VAL A 114 15.23 -12.72 17.53
CA VAL A 114 16.14 -13.55 18.34
C VAL A 114 16.81 -12.72 19.43
N LEU A 115 17.23 -11.48 19.11
CA LEU A 115 17.87 -10.59 20.06
C LEU A 115 16.92 -10.08 21.14
N ILE A 116 15.64 -9.84 20.81
CA ILE A 116 14.66 -9.33 21.77
C ILE A 116 14.07 -10.43 22.66
N THR A 117 14.05 -11.68 22.20
CA THR A 117 13.53 -12.84 22.95
C THR A 117 14.05 -12.93 24.40
N PRO A 118 15.35 -12.76 24.72
CA PRO A 118 15.83 -12.81 26.10
C PRO A 118 15.35 -11.65 26.99
N GLU A 119 14.89 -10.53 26.43
CA GLU A 119 14.40 -9.37 27.18
C GLU A 119 12.87 -9.44 27.45
N ILE A 120 12.18 -10.45 26.92
CA ILE A 120 10.73 -10.58 27.08
C ILE A 120 10.40 -10.98 28.52
N ASP A 121 9.77 -10.07 29.26
CA ASP A 121 9.09 -10.37 30.52
C ASP A 121 7.67 -10.91 30.24
N PHE A 122 7.48 -12.21 30.47
CA PHE A 122 6.21 -12.89 30.28
C PHE A 122 5.08 -12.34 31.18
N ASN A 123 5.40 -11.59 32.24
CA ASN A 123 4.38 -10.96 33.08
C ASN A 123 3.66 -9.80 32.35
N ASN A 124 4.32 -9.14 31.38
CA ASN A 124 3.71 -8.06 30.58
C ASN A 124 2.74 -8.57 29.50
N ILE A 125 2.65 -9.89 29.29
CA ILE A 125 1.75 -10.51 28.31
C ILE A 125 0.31 -10.63 28.87
N GLN A 126 0.10 -10.40 30.18
CA GLN A 126 -1.16 -10.67 30.87
C GLN A 126 -2.14 -9.49 30.96
N PRO A 127 -2.54 -8.88 29.84
CA PRO A 127 -3.99 -8.71 29.74
C PRO A 127 -4.54 -9.15 28.38
N ILE A 128 -4.06 -10.25 27.82
CA ILE A 128 -4.67 -10.88 26.64
C ILE A 128 -6.12 -11.34 26.93
N PHE A 129 -6.48 -11.58 28.20
CA PHE A 129 -7.80 -12.09 28.61
C PHE A 129 -8.71 -11.06 29.30
N GLU A 130 -8.27 -9.80 29.45
CA GLU A 130 -9.12 -8.75 30.05
C GLU A 130 -10.08 -8.14 29.04
N THR A 131 -9.84 -8.33 27.75
CA THR A 131 -10.68 -7.76 26.68
C THR A 131 -11.69 -8.78 26.16
N ASP A 132 -12.96 -8.38 26.12
CA ASP A 132 -14.04 -9.21 25.57
C ASP A 132 -13.75 -9.64 24.12
N LEU A 133 -14.01 -10.92 23.81
CA LEU A 133 -13.91 -11.46 22.44
C LEU A 133 -14.73 -10.65 21.42
N LYS A 134 -15.84 -10.04 21.87
CA LYS A 134 -16.64 -9.13 21.06
C LYS A 134 -15.85 -7.90 20.63
N THR A 135 -15.10 -7.29 21.54
CA THR A 135 -14.23 -6.13 21.25
C THR A 135 -13.09 -6.52 20.31
N ILE A 136 -12.50 -7.70 20.49
CA ILE A 136 -11.46 -8.24 19.60
C ILE A 136 -12.02 -8.45 18.18
N LEU A 137 -13.22 -9.01 18.06
CA LEU A 137 -13.90 -9.19 16.78
C LEU A 137 -14.23 -7.86 16.10
N TRP A 138 -14.77 -6.89 16.84
CA TRP A 138 -15.04 -5.55 16.29
C TRP A 138 -13.75 -4.85 15.84
N ALA A 139 -12.69 -4.88 16.64
CA ALA A 139 -11.39 -4.32 16.28
C ALA A 139 -10.77 -5.02 15.05
N SER A 140 -10.92 -6.34 14.94
CA SER A 140 -10.47 -7.11 13.77
C SER A 140 -11.28 -6.78 12.52
N MET A 141 -12.60 -6.56 12.67
CA MET A 141 -13.46 -6.14 11.57
C MET A 141 -13.15 -4.71 11.11
N ASP A 142 -12.73 -3.81 11.99
CA ASP A 142 -12.28 -2.46 11.65
C ASP A 142 -10.97 -2.44 10.86
N MET A 143 -10.13 -3.49 10.97
CA MET A 143 -8.92 -3.67 10.15
C MET A 143 -9.25 -4.09 8.71
N VAL A 144 -10.35 -4.79 8.45
CA VAL A 144 -10.70 -5.27 7.09
C VAL A 144 -10.90 -4.14 6.08
N PRO A 145 -11.60 -3.03 6.39
CA PRO A 145 -11.71 -1.90 5.48
C PRO A 145 -10.46 -1.05 5.36
N TYR A 146 -9.25 -1.50 5.77
CA TYR A 146 -8.01 -0.74 5.55
C TYR A 146 -7.81 -0.38 4.07
N VAL A 147 -8.28 -1.23 3.15
CA VAL A 147 -8.31 -0.96 1.70
C VAL A 147 -9.22 0.23 1.34
N PHE A 148 -10.24 0.51 2.14
CA PHE A 148 -11.15 1.66 1.98
C PHE A 148 -10.84 2.81 2.96
N TYR A 149 -9.86 2.65 3.84
CA TYR A 149 -9.38 3.67 4.77
C TYR A 149 -9.06 5.01 4.11
N PRO A 150 -8.31 5.06 2.97
CA PRO A 150 -8.12 6.30 2.21
C PRO A 150 -9.44 7.04 1.90
N PHE A 151 -10.48 6.32 1.47
CA PHE A 151 -11.79 6.92 1.17
C PHE A 151 -12.50 7.41 2.42
N ARG A 152 -12.49 6.62 3.50
CA ARG A 152 -13.09 7.01 4.78
C ARG A 152 -12.42 8.27 5.33
N ARG A 153 -11.10 8.38 5.20
CA ARG A 153 -10.35 9.54 5.66
C ARG A 153 -10.71 10.80 4.88
N VAL A 154 -10.74 10.73 3.55
CA VAL A 154 -11.15 11.87 2.72
C VAL A 154 -12.53 12.35 3.14
N ILE A 155 -13.51 11.46 3.31
CA ILE A 155 -14.86 11.81 3.74
C ILE A 155 -14.88 12.50 5.12
N ASN A 156 -14.06 12.03 6.06
CA ASN A 156 -13.98 12.60 7.40
C ASN A 156 -13.24 13.95 7.44
N ASP A 157 -12.31 14.18 6.51
CA ASP A 157 -11.55 15.43 6.42
C ASP A 157 -12.31 16.53 5.64
N LEU A 158 -13.30 16.17 4.80
CA LEU A 158 -14.16 17.12 4.07
C LEU A 158 -14.72 18.30 4.91
N PRO A 159 -15.27 18.11 6.13
CA PRO A 159 -15.80 19.22 6.92
C PRO A 159 -14.72 20.19 7.45
N SER A 160 -13.44 19.83 7.46
CA SER A 160 -12.35 20.69 7.96
C SER A 160 -11.88 21.75 6.95
N PHE A 161 -12.22 21.61 5.66
CA PHE A 161 -11.86 22.58 4.61
C PHE A 161 -12.85 23.75 4.47
N SER A 162 -13.95 23.72 5.22
CA SER A 162 -15.02 24.73 5.21
C SER A 162 -14.87 25.80 6.31
N GLN A 163 -13.82 25.74 7.13
CA GLN A 163 -13.47 26.73 8.15
C GLN A 163 -12.02 27.20 7.99
#